data_AF-A0ABD4BKF4-F1
#
_entry.id   AF-A0ABD4BKF4-F1
#
_cell.length_a   1.000
_cell.length_b   1.000
_cell.length_c   1.000
_cell.angle_alpha   90.00
_cell.angle_beta   90.00
_cell.angle_gamma   90.00
#
_symmetry.space_group_name_H-M   'P 1'
#
loop_
_entity.id
_entity.type
_entity.pdbx_description
1 polymer ?
#
loop_
_entity_poly.entity_id
_entity_poly.type
_entity_poly.pdbx_seq_one_letter_code
_entity_poly.pdbx_strand_id
1 'polypeptide(L)' 'MTQEQSVEIKVLARQGHGIKFIARELGISRNTVRKYLRKARSLPSDKVRPARPCKIDPFK' A
#
# COMPACT_ATOMS: atom_id res chain seq x y z
N MET A 1 2.30 3.94 4.86
CA MET A 1 3.34 3.56 3.88
C MET A 1 3.71 4.83 3.16
N THR A 2 4.99 5.22 3.20
CA THR A 2 5.44 6.43 2.51
C THR A 2 5.56 6.20 1.01
N GLN A 3 5.64 7.28 0.23
CA GLN A 3 5.83 7.19 -1.21
C GLN A 3 7.21 6.60 -1.55
N GLU A 4 8.23 6.93 -0.75
CA GLU A 4 9.60 6.41 -0.85
C GLU A 4 9.65 4.88 -0.72
N GLN A 5 9.04 4.32 0.33
CA GLN A 5 8.96 2.86 0.52
C GLN A 5 8.27 2.16 -0.65
N SER A 6 7.30 2.83 -1.30
CA SER A 6 6.63 2.26 -2.48
C SER A 6 7.54 2.19 -3.71
N VAL A 7 8.49 3.13 -3.84
CA VAL A 7 9.49 3.15 -4.91
C VAL A 7 10.53 2.06 -4.66
N GLU A 8 11.03 1.93 -3.43
CA GLU A 8 11.99 0.87 -3.06
C GLU A 8 11.45 -0.54 -3.33
N ILE A 9 10.18 -0.81 -2.98
CA ILE A 9 9.53 -2.09 -3.29
C ILE A 9 9.57 -2.39 -4.81
N LYS A 10 9.33 -1.37 -5.65
CA LYS A 10 9.33 -1.53 -7.11
C LYS A 10 10.73 -1.74 -7.66
N VAL A 11 11.73 -1.02 -7.14
CA VAL A 11 13.13 -1.16 -7.53
C VAL A 11 13.64 -2.55 -7.19
N LEU A 12 13.44 -3.01 -5.95
CA LEU A 12 13.86 -4.35 -5.51
C LEU A 12 13.17 -5.46 -6.29
N ALA A 13 11.87 -5.31 -6.59
CA ALA A 13 11.16 -6.29 -7.42
C ALA A 13 11.66 -6.29 -8.87
N ARG A 14 12.02 -5.13 -9.43
CA ARG A 14 12.61 -5.03 -10.79
C ARG A 14 14.01 -5.65 -10.85
N GLN A 15 14.75 -5.61 -9.74
CA GLN A 15 16.04 -6.30 -9.59
C GLN A 15 15.88 -7.84 -9.46
N GLY A 16 14.65 -8.36 -9.36
CA GLY A 16 14.37 -9.80 -9.28
C GLY A 16 14.22 -10.33 -7.86
N HIS A 17 14.19 -9.47 -6.83
CA HIS A 17 14.00 -9.94 -5.46
C HIS A 17 12.56 -10.43 -5.22
N GLY A 18 12.45 -11.55 -4.48
CA GLY A 18 11.16 -12.13 -4.11
C GLY A 18 10.43 -11.34 -3.01
N ILE A 19 9.10 -11.48 -2.95
CA ILE A 19 8.23 -10.79 -1.98
C ILE A 19 8.68 -10.97 -0.52
N LYS A 20 9.14 -12.18 -0.16
CA LYS A 20 9.62 -12.47 1.20
C LYS A 20 10.91 -11.72 1.54
N PHE A 21 11.80 -11.55 0.57
CA PHE A 21 13.05 -10.83 0.75
C PHE A 21 12.76 -9.34 0.98
N ILE A 22 11.99 -8.73 0.08
CA ILE A 22 11.60 -7.31 0.15
C ILE A 22 10.90 -6.99 1.48
N ALA A 23 10.03 -7.88 1.95
CA ALA A 23 9.33 -7.72 3.22
C ALA A 23 10.27 -7.70 4.43
N ARG A 24 11.32 -8.54 4.43
CA ARG A 24 12.33 -8.58 5.50
C ARG A 24 13.24 -7.35 5.45
N GLU A 25 13.67 -6.98 4.25
CA GLU A 25 14.58 -5.85 4.04
C GLU A 25 13.96 -4.52 4.48
N LEU A 26 12.71 -4.27 4.06
CA LEU A 26 12.01 -3.03 4.35
C LEU A 26 11.22 -3.05 5.67
N GLY A 27 11.22 -4.18 6.39
CA GLY A 27 10.49 -4.33 7.66
C GLY A 27 8.96 -4.23 7.52
N ILE A 28 8.40 -4.50 6.34
CA ILE A 28 6.97 -4.38 6.05
C ILE A 28 6.30 -5.73 5.81
N SER A 29 4.98 -5.79 6.00
CA SER A 29 4.26 -7.05 5.78
C SER A 29 4.34 -7.52 4.33
N ARG A 30 4.47 -8.84 4.14
CA ARG A 30 4.38 -9.52 2.83
C ARG A 30 3.10 -9.15 2.05
N ASN A 31 2.01 -8.88 2.75
CA ASN A 31 0.74 -8.49 2.13
C ASN A 31 0.82 -7.08 1.56
N THR A 32 1.56 -6.19 2.21
CA THR A 32 1.78 -4.83 1.73
C THR A 32 2.65 -4.85 0.47
N VAL A 33 3.79 -5.56 0.49
CA VAL A 33 4.61 -5.77 -0.72
C VAL A 33 3.78 -6.32 -1.87
N ARG A 34 3.01 -7.39 -1.63
CA ARG A 34 2.13 -8.00 -2.64
C ARG A 34 1.08 -7.03 -3.18
N LYS A 35 0.44 -6.23 -2.32
CA LYS A 35 -0.55 -5.22 -2.71
C LYS A 35 0.06 -4.18 -3.67
N TYR A 36 1.26 -3.71 -3.37
CA TYR A 36 1.94 -2.68 -4.17
C TYR A 36 2.49 -3.22 -5.49
N LEU A 37 3.00 -4.46 -5.51
CA LEU A 37 3.45 -5.09 -6.76
C LEU A 37 2.29 -5.46 -7.70
N ARG A 38 1.18 -5.99 -7.16
CA ARG A 38 -0.02 -6.29 -7.97
C ARG A 38 -0.67 -5.04 -8.55
N LYS A 39 -0.65 -3.95 -7.80
CA LYS A 39 -1.25 -2.67 -8.21
C LYS A 39 -0.26 -1.74 -8.90
N ALA A 40 0.86 -2.19 -9.46
CA ALA A 40 1.87 -1.29 -10.04
C ALA A 40 1.32 -0.28 -11.08
N ARG A 41 0.15 -0.55 -11.69
CA ARG A 41 -0.56 0.36 -12.61
C ARG A 41 -1.51 1.37 -11.95
N SER A 42 -1.94 1.14 -10.71
CA SER A 42 -2.62 2.14 -9.87
C SER A 42 -1.94 2.18 -8.53
N LEU A 43 -1.22 3.27 -8.23
CA LEU A 43 -0.89 3.59 -6.83
C LEU A 43 -2.13 3.26 -5.99
N PRO A 44 -2.00 2.63 -4.81
CA PRO A 44 -3.16 2.51 -3.95
C PRO A 44 -3.59 3.94 -3.68
N SER A 45 -4.55 4.41 -4.48
CA SER A 45 -5.35 5.56 -4.18
C SER A 45 -5.83 5.20 -2.80
N ASP A 46 -5.36 5.96 -1.82
CA ASP A 46 -5.93 6.00 -0.51
C ASP A 46 -7.38 6.37 -0.77
N LYS A 47 -8.19 5.34 -1.03
CA LYS A 47 -9.63 5.47 -1.10
C LYS A 47 -9.96 5.85 0.32
N VAL A 48 -10.05 7.16 0.54
CA VAL A 48 -10.52 7.73 1.78
C VAL A 48 -11.81 7.00 2.04
N ARG A 49 -11.83 6.20 3.12
CA ARG A 49 -13.06 5.51 3.47
C ARG A 49 -14.09 6.61 3.69
N PRO A 50 -15.28 6.51 3.07
CA PRO A 50 -16.31 7.48 3.34
C PRO A 50 -16.52 7.54 4.86
N ALA A 51 -16.68 8.75 5.37
CA ALA A 51 -16.97 8.94 6.78
C ALA A 51 -18.20 8.11 7.14
N ARG A 52 -18.16 7.45 8.30
CA ARG A 52 -19.33 6.69 8.77
C ARG A 52 -20.45 7.69 9.07
N PRO A 53 -21.67 7.46 8.59
CA PRO A 53 -22.79 8.33 8.92
C PRO A 53 -23.04 8.29 10.43
N CYS A 54 -23.18 9.47 11.03
CA CYS A 54 -23.54 9.67 12.42
C CYS A 54 -25.05 9.87 12.56
N LYS A 55 -25.62 9.50 13.70
CA LYS A 55 -27.07 9.60 13.99
C LYS A 55 -27.64 11.04 13.84
N ILE A 56 -26.77 12.05 13.94
CA ILE A 56 -27.11 13.49 13.88
C ILE A 56 -26.90 14.07 12.46
N ASP A 57 -26.26 13.35 11.53
CA ASP A 57 -26.00 13.86 10.17
C ASP A 57 -27.25 14.36 9.42
N PRO A 58 -28.47 13.81 9.63
CA PRO A 58 -29.70 14.34 9.01
C PRO A 58 -30.23 15.65 9.61
N PHE A 59 -29.71 16.11 10.76
CA PHE A 59 -30.22 17.25 11.51
C PHE A 59 -29.21 18.41 11.61
N LYS A 60 -28.23 18.43 10.69
CA LYS A 60 -27.27 19.52 10.52
C LYS A 60 -27.70 20.48 9.44
#